data_AF-A0A7Y2ALD3-F1
#
_entry.id   AF-A0A7Y2ALD3-F1
#
_cell.length_a   1.000
_cell.length_b   1.000
_cell.length_c   1.000
_cell.angle_alpha   90.00
_cell.angle_beta   90.00
_cell.angle_gamma   90.00
#
_symmetry.space_group_name_H-M   'P 1'
#
loop_
_entity.id
_entity.type
_entity.pdbx_description
1 polymer ?
#
loop_
_entity_poly.entity_id
_entity_poly.type
_entity_poly.pdbx_seq_one_letter_code
_entity_poly.pdbx_strand_id
1 'polypeptide(L)'
;MAVANYRAQHKCYPAAFLADENGKPMHSWRVLLLPFLEQQALYKRYDFSQPWNSPANSMLAGEMPSVYALRSEYTEGSTVTNYLAVVGPNTLWPGTKVRNESDVTDPRSSVISVVENVGQDVHWMEPRDLNVETMDFSVPSPAGLSSTYE
;
A
#
# COMPACT_ATOMS: atom_id res chain seq x y z
N MET A 1 3.49 -11.74 2.88
CA MET A 1 2.83 -12.86 2.16
C MET A 1 1.64 -12.42 1.31
N ALA A 2 0.83 -11.43 1.70
CA ALA A 2 -0.35 -11.01 0.93
C ALA A 2 -0.07 -10.61 -0.53
N VAL A 3 0.97 -9.82 -0.80
CA VAL A 3 1.38 -9.46 -2.17
C VAL A 3 1.73 -10.71 -3.01
N ALA A 4 2.37 -11.70 -2.40
CA ALA A 4 2.72 -12.95 -3.08
C ALA A 4 1.48 -13.81 -3.39
N ASN A 5 0.48 -13.82 -2.49
CA ASN A 5 -0.79 -14.52 -2.71
C ASN A 5 -1.63 -13.83 -3.79
N TYR A 6 -1.69 -12.49 -3.77
CA TYR A 6 -2.32 -11.71 -4.84
C TYR A 6 -1.70 -12.07 -6.20
N ARG A 7 -0.36 -12.07 -6.28
CA ARG A 7 0.35 -12.49 -7.48
C ARG A 7 0.02 -13.92 -7.91
N ALA A 8 -0.03 -14.87 -6.98
CA ALA A 8 -0.32 -16.26 -7.31
C ALA A 8 -1.70 -16.43 -7.97
N GLN A 9 -2.69 -15.67 -7.50
CA GLN A 9 -4.07 -15.67 -8.01
C GLN A 9 -4.23 -14.87 -9.31
N HIS A 10 -3.68 -13.64 -9.37
CA HIS A 10 -3.91 -12.70 -10.46
C HIS A 10 -2.81 -12.72 -11.54
N LYS A 11 -1.72 -13.45 -11.32
CA LYS A 11 -0.52 -13.51 -12.19
C LYS A 11 0.20 -12.17 -12.41
N CYS A 12 -0.16 -11.15 -11.63
CA CYS A 12 0.45 -9.83 -11.63
C CYS A 12 0.62 -9.30 -10.20
N TYR A 13 1.49 -8.33 -10.02
CA TYR A 13 1.55 -7.55 -8.79
C TYR A 13 0.38 -6.55 -8.76
N PRO A 14 -0.16 -6.21 -7.57
CA PRO A 14 -1.20 -5.20 -7.48
C PRO A 14 -0.69 -3.87 -8.05
N ALA A 15 -1.54 -3.08 -8.70
CA ALA A 15 -1.19 -1.70 -9.03
C ALA A 15 -0.96 -0.90 -7.74
N ALA A 16 -0.15 0.16 -7.79
CA ALA A 16 0.12 0.98 -6.60
C ALA A 16 -1.16 1.66 -6.12
N PHE A 17 -1.97 2.08 -7.09
CA PHE A 17 -3.31 2.57 -6.88
C PHE A 17 -4.19 2.26 -8.10
N LEU A 18 -5.49 2.19 -7.88
CA LEU A 18 -6.49 2.25 -8.95
C LEU A 18 -6.92 3.71 -9.12
N ALA A 19 -7.01 4.17 -10.37
CA ALA A 19 -7.43 5.51 -10.73
C ALA A 19 -8.82 5.52 -11.37
N ASP A 20 -9.49 6.67 -11.33
CA ASP A 20 -10.70 6.91 -12.13
C ASP A 20 -10.36 7.08 -13.62
N GLU A 21 -11.40 7.28 -14.44
CA GLU A 21 -11.27 7.54 -15.88
C GLU A 21 -10.45 8.79 -16.20
N ASN A 22 -10.31 9.73 -15.25
CA ASN A 22 -9.53 10.94 -15.38
C ASN A 22 -8.09 10.79 -14.85
N GLY A 23 -7.70 9.58 -14.42
CA GLY A 23 -6.38 9.30 -13.86
C GLY A 23 -6.20 9.73 -12.40
N LYS A 24 -7.26 10.14 -11.70
CA LYS A 24 -7.21 10.50 -10.29
C LYS A 24 -7.10 9.23 -9.44
N PRO A 25 -6.08 9.10 -8.57
CA PRO A 25 -5.97 7.97 -7.65
C PRO A 25 -7.20 7.85 -6.73
N MET A 26 -7.87 6.70 -6.76
CA MET A 26 -9.09 6.42 -5.98
C MET A 26 -8.84 5.43 -4.85
N HIS A 27 -8.03 4.39 -5.08
CA HIS A 27 -7.90 3.25 -4.18
C HIS A 27 -6.45 2.84 -3.99
N SER A 28 -6.02 2.65 -2.74
CA SER A 28 -4.70 2.11 -2.42
C SER A 28 -4.60 0.61 -2.70
N TRP A 29 -3.40 0.15 -3.08
CA TRP A 29 -3.04 -1.28 -3.11
C TRP A 29 -3.36 -2.01 -1.80
N ARG A 30 -3.32 -1.30 -0.66
CA ARG A 30 -3.66 -1.85 0.65
C ARG A 30 -5.10 -2.39 0.67
N VAL A 31 -6.06 -1.62 0.15
CA VAL A 31 -7.47 -2.06 0.09
C VAL A 31 -7.64 -3.30 -0.81
N LEU A 32 -6.84 -3.41 -1.89
CA LEU A 32 -6.87 -4.58 -2.78
C LEU A 32 -6.37 -5.87 -2.10
N LEU A 33 -5.54 -5.76 -1.07
CA LEU A 33 -4.98 -6.91 -0.37
C LEU A 33 -5.89 -7.44 0.76
N LEU A 34 -6.95 -6.72 1.14
CA LEU A 34 -7.83 -7.12 2.24
C LEU A 34 -8.32 -8.59 2.16
N PRO A 35 -8.74 -9.13 1.00
CA PRO A 35 -9.15 -10.55 0.91
C PRO A 35 -8.02 -11.53 1.28
N PHE A 36 -6.76 -11.16 1.01
CA PHE A 36 -5.58 -11.97 1.29
C PHE A 36 -5.04 -11.80 2.71
N LEU A 37 -5.66 -10.91 3.49
CA LEU A 37 -5.39 -10.62 4.89
C LEU A 37 -6.54 -11.09 5.80
N GLU A 38 -7.40 -11.96 5.28
CA GLU A 38 -8.60 -12.46 5.97
C GLU A 38 -9.64 -11.37 6.27
N GLN A 39 -9.53 -10.20 5.63
CA GLN A 39 -10.42 -9.04 5.80
C GLN A 39 -11.54 -9.00 4.75
N GLN A 40 -12.10 -10.17 4.41
CA GLN A 40 -13.12 -10.29 3.37
C GLN A 40 -14.41 -9.51 3.69
N ALA A 41 -14.77 -9.41 4.98
CA ALA A 41 -15.94 -8.66 5.43
C ALA A 41 -15.77 -7.15 5.22
N LEU A 42 -14.59 -6.61 5.56
CA LEU A 42 -14.23 -5.21 5.33
C LEU A 42 -14.20 -4.91 3.82
N TYR A 43 -13.56 -5.78 3.03
CA TYR A 43 -13.49 -5.62 1.57
C TYR A 43 -14.87 -5.55 0.90
N LYS A 44 -15.85 -6.33 1.39
CA LYS A 44 -17.22 -6.32 0.86
C LYS A 44 -18.01 -5.04 1.18
N ARG A 45 -17.64 -4.34 2.26
CA ARG A 45 -18.26 -3.08 2.69
C ARG A 45 -17.66 -1.86 2.01
N TYR A 46 -16.43 -1.99 1.51
CA TYR A 46 -15.73 -0.93 0.80
C TYR A 46 -16.36 -0.72 -0.60
N ASP A 47 -16.72 0.53 -0.92
CA ASP A 47 -17.31 0.90 -2.19
C ASP A 47 -16.23 1.35 -3.20
N PHE A 48 -15.94 0.47 -4.16
CA PHE A 48 -14.98 0.74 -5.24
C PHE A 48 -15.50 1.70 -6.33
N SER A 49 -16.78 2.09 -6.30
CA SER A 49 -17.29 3.14 -7.19
C SER A 49 -17.00 4.56 -6.67
N GLN A 50 -16.60 4.68 -5.41
CA GLN A 50 -16.35 5.95 -4.73
C GLN A 50 -14.90 6.08 -4.27
N PRO A 51 -14.32 7.29 -4.20
CA PRO A 51 -12.95 7.45 -3.73
C PRO A 51 -12.78 6.99 -2.26
N TRP A 52 -11.56 6.69 -1.86
CA TRP A 52 -11.25 6.25 -0.49
C TRP A 52 -11.72 7.20 0.62
N ASN A 53 -11.78 8.50 0.34
CA ASN A 53 -12.21 9.54 1.27
C ASN A 53 -13.68 9.94 1.09
N SER A 54 -14.48 9.15 0.38
CA SER A 54 -15.93 9.38 0.29
C SER A 54 -16.60 9.25 1.66
N PRO A 55 -17.77 9.86 1.87
CA PRO A 55 -18.54 9.67 3.11
C PRO A 55 -18.85 8.19 3.42
N ALA A 56 -19.01 7.37 2.38
CA ALA A 56 -19.26 5.94 2.53
C ALA A 56 -18.01 5.19 3.04
N ASN A 57 -16.86 5.41 2.38
CA ASN A 57 -15.62 4.69 2.68
C ASN A 57 -14.94 5.21 3.95
N SER A 58 -15.03 6.52 4.26
CA SER A 58 -14.39 7.12 5.43
C SER A 58 -14.88 6.53 6.76
N MET A 59 -16.09 5.98 6.80
CA MET A 59 -16.61 5.25 7.97
C MET A 59 -15.79 3.99 8.30
N LEU A 60 -15.04 3.45 7.33
CA LEU A 60 -14.21 2.26 7.49
C LEU A 60 -12.80 2.61 7.99
N ALA A 61 -12.47 3.89 8.19
CA ALA A 61 -11.13 4.34 8.53
C ALA A 61 -10.55 3.65 9.77
N GLY A 62 -11.37 3.49 10.82
CA GLY A 62 -10.95 2.86 12.09
C GLY A 62 -10.81 1.33 12.03
N GLU A 63 -11.18 0.69 10.92
CA GLU A 63 -11.08 -0.76 10.74
C GLU A 63 -9.76 -1.17 10.05
N MET A 64 -8.71 -0.38 10.24
CA MET A 64 -7.40 -0.66 9.68
C MET A 64 -6.88 -2.04 10.13
N PRO A 65 -6.50 -2.93 9.21
CA PRO A 65 -5.83 -4.18 9.56
C PRO A 65 -4.53 -3.93 10.31
N SER A 66 -4.32 -4.61 11.44
CA SER A 66 -3.15 -4.44 12.30
C SER A 66 -1.81 -4.69 11.60
N VAL A 67 -1.82 -5.50 10.53
CA VAL A 67 -0.64 -5.75 9.68
C VAL A 67 -0.14 -4.53 8.91
N TYR A 68 -0.90 -3.44 8.87
CA TYR A 68 -0.46 -2.16 8.29
C TYR A 68 0.23 -1.23 9.29
N ALA A 69 0.28 -1.61 10.56
CA ALA A 69 0.99 -0.87 11.59
C ALA A 69 2.19 -1.67 12.10
N LEU A 70 3.20 -0.95 12.59
CA LEU A 70 4.24 -1.55 13.41
C LEU A 70 3.61 -2.12 14.68
N ARG A 71 4.11 -3.27 15.15
CA ARG A 71 3.50 -4.02 16.26
C ARG A 71 3.37 -3.19 17.54
N SER A 72 4.28 -2.25 17.77
CA SER A 72 4.28 -1.34 18.93
C SER A 72 3.40 -0.10 18.76
N GLU A 73 2.94 0.21 17.55
CA GLU A 73 2.20 1.45 17.23
C GLU A 73 0.71 1.19 16.95
N TYR A 74 0.30 -0.07 16.72
CA TYR A 74 -1.11 -0.37 16.47
C TYR A 74 -1.99 -0.16 17.71
N THR A 75 -3.05 0.62 17.53
CA THR A 75 -4.19 0.71 18.46
C THR A 75 -5.50 0.57 17.70
N GLU A 76 -6.53 0.02 18.34
CA GLU A 76 -7.87 -0.07 17.73
C GLU A 76 -8.37 1.33 17.33
N GLY A 77 -8.91 1.46 16.12
CA GLY A 77 -9.28 2.75 15.55
C GLY A 77 -8.13 3.53 14.91
N SER A 78 -6.91 3.00 14.91
CA SER A 78 -5.79 3.58 14.14
C SER A 78 -6.14 3.69 12.66
N THR A 79 -5.80 4.82 12.06
CA THR A 79 -6.08 5.11 10.64
C THR A 79 -4.81 5.29 9.80
N VAL A 80 -3.66 5.38 10.47
CA VAL A 80 -2.35 5.64 9.86
C VAL A 80 -1.56 4.35 9.71
N THR A 81 -1.01 4.14 8.52
CA THR A 81 -0.18 2.98 8.19
C THR A 81 1.31 3.30 8.30
N ASN A 82 2.11 2.32 8.69
CA ASN A 82 3.57 2.40 8.67
C ASN A 82 4.19 1.73 7.43
N TYR A 83 3.40 0.95 6.67
CA TYR A 83 3.90 0.24 5.49
C TYR A 83 3.55 0.99 4.20
N LEU A 84 4.58 1.52 3.53
CA LEU A 84 4.46 2.26 2.27
C LEU A 84 5.12 1.48 1.13
N ALA A 85 4.50 1.51 -0.05
CA ALA A 85 5.14 1.01 -1.26
C ALA A 85 6.19 2.01 -1.76
N VAL A 86 7.22 1.51 -2.44
CA VAL A 86 8.14 2.36 -3.22
C VAL A 86 7.65 2.41 -4.66
N VAL A 87 7.16 3.58 -5.08
CA VAL A 87 6.51 3.78 -6.38
C VAL A 87 7.41 4.55 -7.34
N GLY A 88 7.32 4.22 -8.63
CA GLY A 88 8.06 4.91 -9.69
C GLY A 88 8.15 4.07 -10.97
N PRO A 89 8.48 4.67 -12.13
CA PRO A 89 8.45 3.97 -13.42
C PRO A 89 9.29 2.68 -13.45
N ASN A 90 10.40 2.68 -12.73
CA ASN A 90 11.35 1.56 -12.67
C ASN A 90 11.22 0.69 -11.41
N THR A 91 10.11 0.82 -10.66
CA THR A 91 9.85 -0.02 -9.48
C THR A 91 8.84 -1.13 -9.80
N LEU A 92 8.58 -2.00 -8.82
CA LEU A 92 7.49 -2.98 -8.89
C LEU A 92 6.11 -2.30 -9.07
N TRP A 93 6.00 -1.04 -8.65
CA TRP A 93 4.79 -0.23 -8.65
C TRP A 93 4.96 1.05 -9.49
N PRO A 94 4.80 0.95 -10.82
CA PRO A 94 4.86 2.10 -11.73
C PRO A 94 3.59 2.98 -11.71
N GLY A 95 2.87 3.03 -10.59
CA GLY A 95 1.60 3.75 -10.46
C GLY A 95 0.38 2.91 -10.87
N THR A 96 -0.29 3.32 -11.95
CA THR A 96 -1.54 2.67 -12.43
C THR A 96 -1.32 1.37 -13.21
N LYS A 97 -0.10 1.13 -13.70
CA LYS A 97 0.22 -0.08 -14.45
C LYS A 97 0.52 -1.24 -13.51
N VAL A 98 0.01 -2.42 -13.83
CA VAL A 98 0.42 -3.67 -13.19
C VAL A 98 1.71 -4.17 -13.83
N ARG A 99 2.63 -4.71 -13.02
CA ARG A 99 3.77 -5.49 -13.52
C ARG A 99 3.46 -6.98 -13.42
N ASN A 100 3.78 -7.71 -14.47
CA ASN A 100 3.73 -9.17 -14.46
C ASN A 100 5.06 -9.73 -13.98
N GLU A 101 5.06 -11.04 -13.68
CA GLU A 101 6.27 -11.72 -13.24
C GLU A 101 7.38 -11.71 -14.29
N SER A 102 7.03 -11.75 -15.58
CA SER A 102 7.98 -11.63 -16.69
C SER A 102 8.70 -10.28 -16.74
N ASP A 103 8.12 -9.24 -16.14
CA ASP A 103 8.61 -7.85 -16.24
C ASP A 103 9.57 -7.50 -15.10
N VAL A 104 9.84 -8.45 -14.20
CA VAL A 104 10.79 -8.32 -13.09
C VAL A 104 12.02 -9.15 -13.44
N THR A 105 13.00 -8.49 -14.06
CA THR A 105 14.26 -9.13 -14.49
C THR A 105 15.31 -9.18 -13.38
N ASP A 106 15.16 -8.35 -12.34
CA ASP A 106 16.07 -8.33 -11.20
C ASP A 106 15.88 -9.56 -10.30
N PRO A 107 16.96 -10.04 -9.65
CA PRO A 107 16.85 -11.06 -8.62
C PRO A 107 15.82 -10.63 -7.57
N ARG A 108 14.87 -11.50 -7.23
CA ARG A 108 13.76 -11.16 -6.32
C ARG A 108 14.22 -10.68 -4.94
N SER A 109 15.41 -11.10 -4.48
CA SER A 109 16.04 -10.65 -3.25
C SER A 109 16.48 -9.17 -3.28
N SER A 110 16.51 -8.55 -4.46
CA SER A 110 16.98 -7.18 -4.68
C SER A 110 15.82 -6.20 -4.94
N VAL A 111 14.58 -6.66 -4.99
CA VAL A 111 13.40 -5.81 -5.25
C VAL A 111 12.80 -5.34 -3.93
N ILE A 112 13.15 -4.14 -3.50
CA ILE A 112 12.46 -3.47 -2.39
C ILE A 112 11.06 -3.10 -2.85
N SER A 113 10.08 -3.65 -2.13
CA SER A 113 8.68 -3.49 -2.48
C SER A 113 8.00 -2.56 -1.46
N VAL A 114 7.82 -3.04 -0.24
CA VAL A 114 7.14 -2.31 0.82
C VAL A 114 8.17 -2.02 1.90
N VAL A 115 8.12 -0.82 2.45
CA VAL A 115 9.07 -0.33 3.44
C VAL A 115 8.36 0.17 4.68
N GLU A 116 9.06 0.11 5.80
CA GLU A 116 8.63 0.72 7.05
C GLU A 116 8.91 2.22 6.99
N ASN A 117 7.92 2.99 7.41
CA ASN A 117 7.96 4.43 7.51
C ASN A 117 7.18 4.90 8.75
N VAL A 118 7.76 5.88 9.42
CA VAL A 118 7.19 6.59 10.56
C VAL A 118 7.30 8.08 10.24
N GLY A 119 6.17 8.80 10.33
CA GLY A 119 6.12 10.26 10.19
C GLY A 119 5.55 10.81 8.88
N GLN A 120 5.08 9.97 7.94
CA GLN A 120 4.32 10.45 6.77
C GLN A 120 2.82 10.61 7.01
N ASP A 121 2.30 10.09 8.13
CA ASP A 121 0.88 10.12 8.50
C ASP A 121 -0.07 9.70 7.35
N VAL A 122 0.33 8.67 6.60
CA VAL A 122 -0.46 8.16 5.46
C VAL A 122 -1.67 7.43 5.99
N HIS A 123 -2.86 7.83 5.54
CA HIS A 123 -4.08 7.11 5.84
C HIS A 123 -4.07 5.76 5.09
N TRP A 124 -4.41 4.64 5.74
CA TRP A 124 -4.22 3.31 5.12
C TRP A 124 -5.03 3.07 3.84
N MET A 125 -6.19 3.72 3.67
CA MET A 125 -6.96 3.68 2.42
C MET A 125 -6.47 4.68 1.35
N GLU A 126 -5.62 5.64 1.72
CA GLU A 126 -5.12 6.67 0.81
C GLU A 126 -4.12 6.08 -0.19
N PRO A 127 -4.29 6.34 -1.50
CA PRO A 127 -3.36 5.91 -2.55
C PRO A 127 -2.10 6.82 -2.58
N ARG A 128 -1.45 6.96 -1.43
CA ARG A 128 -0.21 7.72 -1.24
C ARG A 128 0.87 6.80 -0.68
N ASP A 129 2.05 6.91 -1.25
CA ASP A 129 3.21 6.04 -1.04
C ASP A 129 4.51 6.82 -1.32
N LEU A 130 5.68 6.21 -1.10
CA LEU A 130 6.98 6.87 -1.29
C LEU A 130 7.40 6.84 -2.77
N ASN A 131 7.58 8.01 -3.37
CA ASN A 131 8.11 8.09 -4.72
C ASN A 131 9.64 7.92 -4.70
N VAL A 132 10.14 6.91 -5.41
CA VAL A 132 11.57 6.57 -5.47
C VAL A 132 12.45 7.71 -6.00
N GLU A 133 11.89 8.61 -6.80
CA GLU A 133 12.62 9.74 -7.39
C GLU A 133 12.80 10.90 -6.41
N THR A 134 11.96 10.97 -5.36
CA THR A 134 11.94 12.10 -4.42
C THR A 134 12.13 11.69 -2.96
N MET A 135 12.10 10.39 -2.66
CA MET A 135 12.27 9.90 -1.29
C MET A 135 13.71 10.09 -0.81
N ASP A 136 13.85 10.24 0.50
CA ASP A 136 15.15 10.25 1.15
C ASP A 136 15.65 8.81 1.35
N PHE A 137 16.91 8.56 0.98
CA PHE A 137 17.55 7.26 1.13
C PHE A 137 18.34 7.14 2.45
N SER A 138 18.40 8.21 3.26
CA SER A 138 18.97 8.16 4.60
C SER A 138 18.06 7.40 5.58
N VAL A 139 18.65 6.77 6.60
CA VAL A 139 17.95 5.98 7.62
C VAL A 139 18.40 6.43 9.00
N PRO A 140 17.48 6.81 9.92
CA PRO A 140 16.04 6.95 9.73
C PRO A 140 15.66 8.28 9.07
N SER A 141 14.65 8.28 8.18
CA SER A 141 14.08 9.50 7.60
C SER A 141 12.55 9.42 7.48
N PRO A 142 11.80 10.43 7.97
CA PRO A 142 10.36 10.50 7.75
C PRO A 142 9.98 10.59 6.27
N ALA A 143 10.84 11.16 5.42
CA ALA A 143 10.63 11.23 3.97
C ALA A 143 11.16 9.99 3.22
N GLY A 144 11.54 8.95 3.96
CA GLY A 144 12.29 7.80 3.46
C GLY A 144 12.00 6.53 4.24
N LEU A 145 13.05 5.75 4.48
CA LEU A 145 12.99 4.53 5.27
C LEU A 145 13.16 4.86 6.76
N SER A 146 12.33 4.28 7.61
CA SER A 146 12.57 4.32 9.06
C SER A 146 12.17 3.00 9.73
N SER A 147 12.97 2.60 10.71
CA SER A 147 12.74 1.42 11.56
C SER A 147 12.78 1.87 13.01
N THR A 148 11.90 1.31 13.83
CA THR A 148 11.91 1.50 15.29
C THR A 148 12.67 0.39 16.03
N TYR A 149 13.19 -0.60 15.30
CA TYR A 149 14.06 -1.64 15.83
C TYR A 149 15.51 -1.14 15.82
N GLU A 150 16.11 -1.07 17.02
CA GLU A 150 17.56 -0.95 17.24
C GLU A 150 18.26 -2.31 17.15
#